data_AF-W7KYI4-F1
#
_entry.id   AF-W7KYI4-F1
#
_cell.length_a   1.000
_cell.length_b   1.000
_cell.length_c   1.000
_cell.angle_alpha   90.00
_cell.angle_beta   90.00
_cell.angle_gamma   90.00
#
_symmetry.space_group_name_H-M   'P 1'
#
loop_
_entity.id
_entity.type
_entity.pdbx_description
1 polymer ?
#
loop_
_entity_poly.entity_id
_entity_poly.type
_entity_poly.pdbx_seq_one_letter_code
_entity_poly.pdbx_strand_id
1 'polypeptide(L)'
;MRRMSFEPPAEHYDRRLEAIDEQICDLIERRKELSNNNPGFPTKQLISSWSKKYNFYEDFLNSVFAGFLNEDIYRPVVEPKGFLKNIPILKSFEKDDVFYSVTFVRQFENASVVHFNIDREDSDDEMPRRFREPIFFDLSIEGRETDYDCRNEGGGGSGGHESYTFIVSPALPDDLSKLKLVFKQCKIPFQKPTGFEFVINLDK
;
A
#
# COMPACT_ATOMS: atom_id res chain seq x y z
N MET A 1 3.97 3.03 8.61
CA MET A 1 4.23 2.82 10.05
C MET A 1 5.56 2.09 10.21
N ARG A 2 6.53 2.69 10.92
CA ARG A 2 7.70 1.96 11.43
C ARG A 2 7.18 0.77 12.24
N ARG A 3 7.50 -0.44 11.79
CA ARG A 3 7.29 -1.61 12.64
C ARG A 3 8.28 -1.49 13.79
N MET A 4 7.76 -1.46 15.02
CA MET A 4 8.62 -1.57 16.18
C MET A 4 9.50 -2.81 16.01
N SER A 5 10.77 -2.72 16.39
CA SER A 5 11.64 -3.88 16.45
C SER A 5 11.00 -4.89 17.39
N PHE A 6 10.43 -5.96 16.82
CA PHE A 6 9.94 -7.10 17.58
C PHE A 6 11.11 -8.05 17.75
N GLU A 7 11.55 -8.24 18.98
CA GLU A 7 12.49 -9.30 19.31
C GLU A 7 11.67 -10.55 19.69
N PRO A 8 11.62 -11.57 18.82
CA PRO A 8 10.87 -12.78 19.12
C PRO A 8 11.50 -13.51 20.31
N PRO A 9 10.70 -14.12 21.20
CA PRO A 9 11.21 -14.93 22.31
C PRO A 9 11.80 -16.25 21.78
N ALA A 10 12.99 -16.19 21.18
CA ALA A 10 13.65 -17.32 20.55
C ALA A 10 14.27 -18.32 21.54
N GLU A 11 14.39 -17.94 22.81
CA GLU A 11 15.02 -18.75 23.87
C GLU A 11 14.31 -20.09 24.12
N HIS A 12 13.02 -20.19 23.79
CA HIS A 12 12.20 -21.39 24.00
C HIS A 12 11.85 -22.16 22.72
N TYR A 13 12.50 -21.84 21.59
CA TYR A 13 12.19 -22.51 20.34
C TYR A 13 12.60 -24.00 20.37
N ASP A 14 11.61 -24.89 20.20
CA ASP A 14 11.84 -26.32 20.14
C ASP A 14 12.28 -26.72 18.72
N ARG A 15 13.55 -27.11 18.58
CA ARG A 15 14.13 -27.50 17.28
C ARG A 15 13.42 -28.66 16.59
N ARG A 16 12.62 -29.45 17.30
CA ARG A 16 11.80 -30.51 16.67
C ARG A 16 10.73 -29.94 15.74
N LEU A 17 10.40 -28.65 15.90
CA LEU A 17 9.44 -27.94 15.06
C LEU A 17 10.05 -27.46 13.74
N GLU A 18 11.38 -27.41 13.61
CA GLU A 18 12.09 -26.84 12.44
C GLU A 18 11.62 -27.44 11.12
N ALA A 19 11.51 -28.78 11.05
CA ALA A 19 11.04 -29.46 9.85
C ALA A 19 9.55 -29.22 9.54
N ILE A 20 8.74 -28.88 10.55
CA ILE A 20 7.32 -28.53 10.36
C ILE A 20 7.21 -27.07 9.90
N ASP A 21 7.98 -26.17 10.51
CA ASP A 21 7.99 -24.75 10.16
C ASP A 21 8.50 -24.54 8.73
N GLU A 22 9.51 -25.30 8.30
CA GLU A 22 9.97 -25.30 6.90
C GLU A 22 8.87 -25.79 5.94
N GLN A 23 8.11 -26.83 6.31
CA GLN A 23 6.95 -27.28 5.52
C GLN A 23 5.84 -26.22 5.48
N ILE A 24 5.64 -25.44 6.54
CA ILE A 24 4.71 -24.32 6.54
C ILE A 24 5.18 -23.26 5.53
N CYS A 25 6.47 -22.94 5.47
CA CYS A 25 7.03 -22.03 4.48
C CYS A 25 6.81 -22.53 3.04
N ASP A 26 7.11 -23.79 2.75
CA ASP A 26 6.87 -24.42 1.44
C ASP A 26 5.38 -24.36 1.03
N LEU A 27 4.47 -24.65 1.96
CA LEU A 27 3.03 -24.58 1.70
C LEU A 27 2.54 -23.14 1.43
N ILE A 28 3.12 -22.14 2.10
CA ILE A 28 2.81 -20.73 1.86
C ILE A 28 3.29 -20.30 0.47
N GLU A 29 4.52 -20.66 0.09
CA GLU A 29 5.07 -20.39 -1.24
C GLU A 29 4.20 -21.04 -2.31
N ARG A 30 3.90 -22.33 -2.17
CA ARG A 30 3.05 -23.05 -3.14
C ARG A 30 1.66 -22.44 -3.26
N ARG A 31 1.06 -21.97 -2.17
CA ARG A 31 -0.22 -21.25 -2.21
C ARG A 31 -0.10 -19.95 -3.01
N LYS A 32 1.01 -19.22 -2.86
CA LYS A 32 1.29 -17.97 -3.60
C LYS A 32 1.43 -18.24 -5.09
N GLU A 33 2.22 -19.23 -5.48
CA GLU A 33 2.42 -19.61 -6.88
C GLU A 33 1.12 -20.07 -7.55
N LEU A 34 0.37 -20.98 -6.92
CA LEU A 34 -0.90 -21.50 -7.46
C LEU A 34 -1.95 -20.40 -7.70
N SER A 35 -1.87 -19.31 -6.95
CA SER A 35 -2.79 -18.18 -7.04
C SER A 35 -2.29 -17.02 -7.89
N ASN A 36 -1.08 -17.13 -8.46
CA ASN A 36 -0.40 -16.03 -9.13
C ASN A 36 -0.34 -14.77 -8.25
N ASN A 37 0.07 -14.94 -6.99
CA ASN A 37 0.12 -13.88 -5.98
C ASN A 37 -1.23 -13.21 -5.65
N ASN A 38 -2.36 -13.86 -5.95
CA ASN A 38 -3.70 -13.39 -5.60
C ASN A 38 -4.51 -14.50 -4.90
N PRO A 39 -4.14 -14.85 -3.66
CA PRO A 39 -4.57 -16.11 -3.06
C PRO A 39 -5.99 -16.07 -2.46
N GLY A 40 -6.64 -14.90 -2.47
CA GLY A 40 -7.95 -14.70 -1.88
C GLY A 40 -8.01 -15.11 -0.41
N PHE A 41 -9.23 -15.37 0.07
CA PHE A 41 -9.50 -15.69 1.47
C PHE A 41 -10.42 -16.92 1.57
N PRO A 42 -10.18 -17.88 2.51
CA PRO A 42 -11.05 -19.03 2.69
C PRO A 42 -12.49 -18.62 3.08
N THR A 43 -13.49 -19.38 2.64
CA THR A 43 -14.89 -19.09 3.00
C THR A 43 -15.13 -19.35 4.49
N LYS A 44 -16.17 -18.70 5.04
CA LYS A 44 -16.60 -18.93 6.43
C LYS A 44 -16.87 -20.42 6.71
N GLN A 45 -17.44 -21.15 5.73
CA GLN A 45 -17.67 -22.59 5.90
C GLN A 45 -16.36 -23.38 6.01
N LEU A 46 -15.36 -23.06 5.17
CA LEU A 46 -14.04 -23.70 5.24
C LEU A 46 -13.37 -23.43 6.58
N ILE A 47 -13.31 -22.18 7.03
CA ILE A 47 -12.75 -21.80 8.34
C ILE A 47 -13.42 -22.57 9.47
N SER A 48 -14.76 -22.62 9.51
CA SER A 48 -15.50 -23.34 10.57
C SER A 48 -15.24 -24.85 10.53
N SER A 49 -15.13 -25.44 9.33
CA SER A 49 -14.82 -26.87 9.17
C SER A 49 -13.41 -27.22 9.66
N TRP A 50 -12.41 -26.40 9.32
CA TRP A 50 -11.01 -26.63 9.71
C TRP A 50 -10.78 -26.35 11.19
N SER A 51 -11.44 -25.32 11.74
CA SER A 51 -11.47 -25.02 13.16
C SER A 51 -11.90 -26.26 13.97
N LYS A 52 -13.02 -26.89 13.59
CA LYS A 52 -13.50 -28.11 14.24
C LYS A 52 -12.58 -29.30 14.03
N LYS A 53 -12.08 -29.49 12.80
CA LYS A 53 -11.24 -30.65 12.44
C LYS A 53 -9.90 -30.66 13.19
N TYR A 54 -9.25 -29.50 13.28
CA TYR A 54 -7.90 -29.38 13.84
C TYR A 54 -7.88 -28.74 15.23
N ASN A 55 -9.05 -28.48 15.82
CA ASN A 55 -9.21 -27.87 17.13
C ASN A 55 -8.55 -26.48 17.24
N PHE A 56 -8.80 -25.61 16.26
CA PHE A 56 -8.39 -24.21 16.27
C PHE A 56 -9.57 -23.28 16.58
N TYR A 57 -9.29 -22.08 17.09
CA TYR A 57 -10.27 -21.00 17.11
C TYR A 57 -10.47 -20.43 15.70
N GLU A 58 -11.72 -20.12 15.33
CA GLU A 58 -12.01 -19.53 14.01
C GLU A 58 -11.26 -18.21 13.79
N ASP A 59 -11.18 -17.35 14.82
CA ASP A 59 -10.47 -16.07 14.75
C ASP A 59 -8.97 -16.23 14.54
N PHE A 60 -8.35 -17.27 15.13
CA PHE A 60 -6.95 -17.57 14.87
C PHE A 60 -6.71 -17.91 13.39
N LEU A 61 -7.56 -18.76 12.80
CA LEU A 61 -7.47 -19.08 11.38
C LEU A 61 -7.71 -17.84 10.52
N ASN A 62 -8.70 -16.99 10.88
CA ASN A 62 -8.94 -15.74 10.18
C ASN A 62 -7.69 -14.83 10.20
N SER A 63 -7.00 -14.70 11.34
CA SER A 63 -5.77 -13.91 11.45
C SER A 63 -4.63 -14.48 10.61
N VAL A 64 -4.45 -15.81 10.59
CA VAL A 64 -3.42 -16.48 9.77
C VAL A 64 -3.66 -16.20 8.28
N PHE A 65 -4.88 -16.44 7.79
CA PHE A 65 -5.21 -16.21 6.38
C PHE A 65 -5.25 -14.72 6.01
N ALA A 66 -5.55 -13.83 6.96
CA ALA A 66 -5.44 -12.39 6.76
C ALA A 66 -3.98 -11.96 6.57
N GLY A 67 -3.05 -12.59 7.30
CA GLY A 67 -1.62 -12.41 7.09
C GLY A 67 -1.18 -12.82 5.68
N PHE A 68 -1.68 -13.95 5.17
CA PHE A 68 -1.38 -14.42 3.82
C PHE A 68 -2.06 -13.62 2.71
N LEU A 69 -3.15 -12.91 3.00
CA LEU A 69 -3.86 -12.11 2.01
C LEU A 69 -3.05 -10.87 1.61
N ASN A 70 -2.23 -10.33 2.51
CA ASN A 70 -1.58 -9.03 2.35
C ASN A 70 -0.09 -9.11 2.73
N GLU A 71 0.67 -10.03 2.13
CA GLU A 71 2.11 -10.18 2.39
C GLU A 71 2.89 -8.90 2.05
N ASP A 72 2.48 -8.14 1.05
CA ASP A 72 3.19 -6.94 0.60
C ASP A 72 3.32 -5.85 1.68
N ILE A 73 2.43 -5.84 2.69
CA ILE A 73 2.54 -4.92 3.83
C ILE A 73 3.80 -5.19 4.69
N TYR A 74 4.40 -6.38 4.53
CA TYR A 74 5.63 -6.83 5.20
C TYR A 74 6.91 -6.46 4.44
N ARG A 75 6.82 -5.93 3.21
CA ARG A 75 8.00 -5.43 2.49
C ARG A 75 8.74 -4.39 3.34
N PRO A 76 10.09 -4.47 3.40
CA PRO A 76 10.90 -3.49 4.12
C PRO A 76 10.56 -2.06 3.68
N VAL A 77 10.39 -1.16 4.65
CA VAL A 77 10.15 0.26 4.37
C VAL A 77 11.48 0.88 3.95
N VAL A 78 11.55 1.41 2.73
CA VAL A 78 12.71 2.21 2.29
C VAL A 78 12.63 3.57 2.97
N GLU A 79 13.55 3.86 3.87
CA GLU A 79 13.69 5.21 4.45
C GLU A 79 14.48 6.11 3.49
N PRO A 80 13.93 7.24 3.01
CA PRO A 80 14.65 8.16 2.13
C PRO A 80 15.86 8.79 2.85
N LYS A 81 17.04 8.77 2.23
CA LYS A 81 18.32 9.22 2.78
C LYS A 81 19.12 9.98 1.73
N GLY A 82 19.88 10.99 2.18
CA GLY A 82 20.65 11.86 1.29
C GLY A 82 19.73 12.71 0.41
N PHE A 83 19.08 13.72 1.00
CA PHE A 83 18.23 14.64 0.23
C PHE A 83 19.05 15.37 -0.84
N LEU A 84 18.58 15.33 -2.08
CA LEU A 84 19.26 15.94 -3.23
C LEU A 84 18.60 17.26 -3.65
N LYS A 85 17.30 17.22 -3.97
CA LYS A 85 16.56 18.39 -4.49
C LYS A 85 15.04 18.19 -4.44
N ASN A 86 14.30 19.28 -4.67
CA ASN A 86 12.88 19.23 -4.99
C ASN A 86 12.70 19.47 -6.49
N ILE A 87 11.98 18.57 -7.16
CA ILE A 87 11.63 18.69 -8.58
C ILE A 87 10.19 19.22 -8.64
N PRO A 88 9.98 20.47 -9.11
CA PRO A 88 8.63 21.01 -9.27
C PRO A 88 7.92 20.29 -10.43
N ILE A 89 6.67 19.90 -10.20
CA ILE A 89 5.84 19.19 -11.19
C ILE A 89 4.64 20.05 -11.60
N LEU A 90 3.83 20.48 -10.62
CA LEU A 90 2.60 21.24 -10.82
C LEU A 90 1.72 20.68 -11.94
N LYS A 91 1.35 19.39 -11.82
CA LYS A 91 0.42 18.72 -12.73
C LYS A 91 -0.81 18.26 -11.96
N SER A 92 -1.96 18.28 -12.61
CA SER A 92 -3.24 17.97 -11.99
C SER A 92 -4.16 17.16 -12.90
N PHE A 93 -5.17 16.60 -12.26
CA PHE A 93 -6.33 15.96 -12.85
C PHE A 93 -7.56 16.47 -12.12
N GLU A 94 -8.61 16.82 -12.85
CA GLU A 94 -9.85 17.35 -12.27
C GLU A 94 -11.03 16.47 -12.65
N LYS A 95 -11.88 16.18 -11.67
CA LYS A 95 -13.13 15.45 -11.88
C LYS A 95 -14.13 15.75 -10.77
N ASP A 96 -15.38 16.00 -11.15
CA ASP A 96 -16.52 16.19 -10.22
C ASP A 96 -16.22 17.24 -9.14
N ASP A 97 -15.66 18.39 -9.55
CA ASP A 97 -15.25 19.50 -8.68
C ASP A 97 -14.18 19.15 -7.62
N VAL A 98 -13.47 18.04 -7.82
CA VAL A 98 -12.30 17.64 -7.04
C VAL A 98 -11.03 17.81 -7.87
N PHE A 99 -10.08 18.56 -7.32
CA PHE A 99 -8.78 18.85 -7.89
C PHE A 99 -7.72 17.93 -7.30
N TYR A 100 -7.18 17.03 -8.11
CA TYR A 100 -6.12 16.10 -7.75
C TYR A 100 -4.80 16.62 -8.30
N SER A 101 -3.76 16.78 -7.47
CA SER A 101 -2.50 17.36 -7.94
C SER A 101 -1.25 16.74 -7.38
N VAL A 102 -0.19 16.76 -8.18
CA VAL A 102 1.18 16.50 -7.74
C VAL A 102 1.98 17.78 -7.91
N THR A 103 2.37 18.36 -6.78
CA THR A 103 3.00 19.68 -6.74
C THR A 103 4.50 19.58 -6.94
N PHE A 104 5.16 18.65 -6.26
CA PHE A 104 6.59 18.40 -6.37
C PHE A 104 6.95 16.96 -5.98
N VAL A 105 8.14 16.54 -6.41
CA VAL A 105 8.79 15.30 -5.97
C VAL A 105 10.06 15.66 -5.23
N ARG A 106 10.25 15.13 -4.02
CA ARG A 106 11.54 15.23 -3.31
C ARG A 106 12.43 14.09 -3.77
N GLN A 107 13.63 14.43 -4.22
CA GLN A 107 14.61 13.46 -4.67
C GLN A 107 15.61 13.17 -3.55
N PHE A 108 15.80 11.90 -3.24
CA PHE A 108 16.86 11.40 -2.37
C PHE A 108 17.78 10.48 -3.17
N GLU A 109 18.93 10.12 -2.59
CA GLU A 109 19.90 9.22 -3.23
C GLU A 109 19.31 7.82 -3.47
N ASN A 110 18.51 7.32 -2.53
CA ASN A 110 17.98 5.94 -2.56
C ASN A 110 16.49 5.83 -2.90
N ALA A 111 15.73 6.94 -2.90
CA ALA A 111 14.30 6.95 -3.13
C ALA A 111 13.81 8.31 -3.64
N SER A 112 12.58 8.36 -4.13
CA SER A 112 11.86 9.61 -4.40
C SER A 112 10.60 9.69 -3.55
N VAL A 113 10.16 10.90 -3.24
CA VAL A 113 8.96 11.13 -2.44
C VAL A 113 7.99 12.00 -3.23
N VAL A 114 6.86 11.42 -3.63
CA VAL A 114 5.80 12.11 -4.40
C VAL A 114 4.79 12.72 -3.43
N HIS A 115 4.53 14.01 -3.58
CA HIS A 115 3.51 14.73 -2.81
C HIS A 115 2.24 14.88 -3.63
N PHE A 116 1.17 14.25 -3.15
CA PHE A 116 -0.13 14.17 -3.81
C PHE A 116 -1.18 14.89 -2.97
N ASN A 117 -1.93 15.78 -3.58
CA ASN A 117 -2.97 16.57 -2.93
C ASN A 117 -4.33 16.33 -3.57
N ILE A 118 -5.36 16.47 -2.75
CA ILE A 118 -6.77 16.45 -3.15
C ILE A 118 -7.42 17.68 -2.55
N ASP A 119 -7.94 18.54 -3.40
CA ASP A 119 -8.60 19.78 -3.02
C ASP A 119 -10.04 19.75 -3.53
N ARG A 120 -10.98 20.18 -2.69
CA ARG A 120 -12.41 20.31 -3.02
C ARG A 120 -12.99 21.45 -2.20
N GLU A 121 -14.05 22.07 -2.71
CA GLU A 121 -14.80 23.05 -1.92
C GLU A 121 -15.50 22.33 -0.76
N ASP A 122 -15.28 22.83 0.46
CA ASP A 122 -16.06 22.40 1.61
C ASP A 122 -17.42 23.10 1.53
N SER A 123 -18.48 22.35 1.21
CA SER A 123 -19.84 22.82 1.41
C SER A 123 -20.30 22.53 2.84
N ASP A 124 -20.97 23.49 3.48
CA ASP A 124 -21.51 23.36 4.85
C ASP A 124 -22.54 22.21 4.97
N ASP A 125 -23.13 21.78 3.85
CA ASP A 125 -24.11 20.70 3.75
C ASP A 125 -23.48 19.30 3.59
N GLU A 126 -22.15 19.21 3.39
CA GLU A 126 -21.50 17.91 3.25
C GLU A 126 -21.20 17.25 4.60
N MET A 127 -21.35 15.93 4.63
CA MET A 127 -21.15 15.16 5.85
C MET A 127 -19.73 15.37 6.43
N PRO A 128 -19.57 15.63 7.74
CA PRO A 128 -18.27 15.89 8.35
C PRO A 128 -17.27 14.78 8.05
N ARG A 129 -15.99 15.14 7.83
CA ARG A 129 -14.93 14.20 7.44
C ARG A 129 -14.86 12.92 8.27
N ARG A 130 -15.11 13.01 9.58
CA ARG A 130 -15.12 11.86 10.52
C ARG A 130 -16.14 10.77 10.17
N PHE A 131 -17.13 11.09 9.35
CA PHE A 131 -18.17 10.16 8.91
C PHE A 131 -17.96 9.70 7.47
N ARG A 132 -17.11 10.36 6.67
CA ARG A 132 -16.83 9.94 5.29
C ARG A 132 -16.04 8.63 5.34
N GLU A 133 -16.37 7.70 4.43
CA GLU A 133 -15.55 6.49 4.28
C GLU A 133 -14.10 6.93 3.97
N PRO A 134 -13.10 6.44 4.69
CA PRO A 134 -11.71 6.79 4.41
C PRO A 134 -11.33 6.29 3.01
N ILE A 135 -11.00 7.23 2.15
CA ILE A 135 -10.54 6.96 0.79
C ILE A 135 -9.02 6.90 0.84
N PHE A 136 -8.45 5.83 0.29
CA PHE A 136 -7.01 5.68 0.12
C PHE A 136 -6.66 5.67 -1.36
N PHE A 137 -5.42 6.00 -1.65
CA PHE A 137 -4.85 5.90 -2.99
C PHE A 137 -3.58 5.08 -2.97
N ASP A 138 -3.47 4.18 -3.93
CA ASP A 138 -2.22 3.53 -4.30
C ASP A 138 -1.63 4.26 -5.52
N LEU A 139 -0.30 4.28 -5.59
CA LEU A 139 0.45 4.89 -6.69
C LEU A 139 1.18 3.78 -7.45
N SER A 140 1.16 3.81 -8.77
CA SER A 140 2.10 3.08 -9.62
C SER A 140 2.76 4.02 -10.63
N ILE A 141 4.00 3.73 -10.98
CA ILE A 141 4.78 4.50 -11.95
C ILE A 141 4.85 3.71 -13.25
N GLU A 142 4.40 4.31 -14.35
CA GLU A 142 4.57 3.76 -15.68
C GLU A 142 5.54 4.61 -16.51
N GLY A 143 6.12 4.02 -17.57
CA GLY A 143 6.90 4.77 -18.57
C GLY A 143 8.37 4.35 -18.74
N ARG A 144 8.84 3.35 -17.98
CA ARG A 144 10.14 2.67 -18.17
C ARG A 144 10.01 1.18 -17.85
N GLU A 145 11.03 0.40 -18.21
CA GLU A 145 11.16 -1.03 -17.86
C GLU A 145 11.54 -1.27 -16.39
N THR A 146 11.72 -0.21 -15.61
CA THR A 146 12.03 -0.31 -14.18
C THR A 146 10.74 -0.44 -13.39
N ASP A 147 10.61 -1.54 -12.64
CA ASP A 147 9.55 -1.71 -11.67
C ASP A 147 9.85 -0.86 -10.41
N TYR A 148 8.89 -0.03 -10.03
CA TYR A 148 8.99 0.81 -8.83
C TYR A 148 8.04 0.29 -7.74
N ASP A 149 8.60 0.09 -6.55
CA ASP A 149 7.82 -0.07 -5.33
C ASP A 149 7.34 1.30 -4.85
N CYS A 150 6.03 1.43 -4.66
CA CYS A 150 5.38 2.67 -4.30
C CYS A 150 4.58 2.49 -3.02
N ARG A 151 5.04 3.14 -1.95
CA ARG A 151 4.45 2.99 -0.61
C ARG A 151 3.80 4.28 -0.16
N ASN A 152 2.50 4.22 0.11
CA ASN A 152 1.79 5.29 0.78
C ASN A 152 2.23 5.36 2.26
N GLU A 153 2.85 6.47 2.67
CA GLU A 153 3.27 6.71 4.07
C GLU A 153 2.16 7.32 4.93
N GLY A 154 0.97 7.49 4.34
CA GLY A 154 -0.17 8.13 4.94
C GLY A 154 -0.33 9.57 4.46
N GLY A 155 -1.31 10.21 5.08
CA GLY A 155 -1.77 11.52 4.70
C GLY A 155 -2.59 12.16 5.79
N GLY A 156 -2.87 13.44 5.60
CA GLY A 156 -3.67 14.23 6.51
C GLY A 156 -4.30 15.40 5.78
N GLY A 157 -5.31 15.98 6.41
CA GLY A 157 -5.96 17.14 5.85
C GLY A 157 -7.06 17.69 6.73
N SER A 158 -7.49 18.90 6.42
CA SER A 158 -8.69 19.57 6.93
C SER A 158 -9.30 20.44 5.84
N GLY A 159 -10.55 20.87 5.98
CA GLY A 159 -11.03 22.03 5.21
C GLY A 159 -11.05 21.81 3.69
N GLY A 160 -11.59 20.69 3.21
CA GLY A 160 -11.59 20.34 1.78
C GLY A 160 -10.25 19.83 1.22
N HIS A 161 -9.13 20.11 1.90
CA HIS A 161 -7.79 19.68 1.49
C HIS A 161 -7.39 18.34 2.12
N GLU A 162 -6.76 17.46 1.34
CA GLU A 162 -6.06 16.24 1.75
C GLU A 162 -4.69 16.18 1.09
N SER A 163 -3.71 15.68 1.82
CA SER A 163 -2.36 15.45 1.30
C SER A 163 -1.93 14.03 1.65
N TYR A 164 -1.27 13.37 0.70
CA TYR A 164 -0.66 12.06 0.85
C TYR A 164 0.79 12.12 0.40
N THR A 165 1.61 11.27 0.99
CA THR A 165 3.02 11.13 0.61
C THR A 165 3.31 9.70 0.20
N PHE A 166 3.95 9.54 -0.96
CA PHE A 166 4.36 8.23 -1.46
C PHE A 166 5.88 8.14 -1.56
N ILE A 167 6.45 7.11 -0.95
CA ILE A 167 7.87 6.74 -1.15
C ILE A 167 7.94 5.83 -2.36
N VAL A 168 8.81 6.16 -3.30
CA VAL A 168 9.05 5.43 -4.54
C VAL A 168 10.50 4.91 -4.53
N SER A 169 10.66 3.60 -4.71
CA SER A 169 11.95 2.91 -4.74
C SER A 169 12.04 1.97 -5.96
N PRO A 170 13.12 2.00 -6.75
CA PRO A 170 14.30 2.87 -6.60
C PRO A 170 13.97 4.35 -6.85
N ALA A 171 14.92 5.23 -6.54
CA ALA A 171 14.83 6.65 -6.86
C ALA A 171 14.41 6.89 -8.32
N LEU A 172 13.42 7.77 -8.52
CA LEU A 172 13.00 8.24 -9.83
C LEU A 172 14.16 8.97 -10.53
N PRO A 173 14.24 8.91 -11.87
CA PRO A 173 15.21 9.65 -12.64
C PRO A 173 14.99 11.16 -12.55
N ASP A 174 16.05 11.93 -12.80
CA ASP A 174 15.98 13.39 -12.88
C ASP A 174 15.01 13.90 -13.96
N ASP A 175 14.95 13.20 -15.09
CA ASP A 175 13.99 13.48 -16.15
C ASP A 175 12.73 12.61 -15.97
N LEU A 176 11.70 13.25 -15.43
CA LEU A 176 10.41 12.65 -15.16
C LEU A 176 9.46 12.68 -16.36
N SER A 177 9.82 13.34 -17.48
CA SER A 177 8.90 13.61 -18.59
C SER A 177 8.30 12.38 -19.27
N LYS A 178 8.98 11.23 -19.15
CA LYS A 178 8.53 9.95 -19.71
C LYS A 178 7.69 9.13 -18.75
N LEU A 179 7.52 9.61 -17.52
CA LEU A 179 6.84 8.87 -16.47
C LEU A 179 5.38 9.33 -16.35
N LYS A 180 4.55 8.37 -15.96
CA LYS A 180 3.15 8.57 -15.64
C LYS A 180 2.90 8.11 -14.22
N LEU A 181 2.22 8.95 -13.44
CA LEU A 181 1.77 8.62 -12.10
C LEU A 181 0.33 8.12 -12.21
N VAL A 182 0.11 6.84 -11.92
CA VAL A 182 -1.21 6.21 -11.97
C VAL A 182 -1.71 6.09 -10.53
N PHE A 183 -2.81 6.76 -10.22
CA PHE A 183 -3.42 6.74 -8.90
C PHE A 183 -4.68 5.88 -8.94
N LYS A 184 -4.73 4.88 -8.05
CA LYS A 184 -5.88 3.95 -7.92
C LYS A 184 -6.53 4.15 -6.57
N GLN A 185 -7.83 4.43 -6.59
CA GLN A 185 -8.60 4.62 -5.36
C GLN A 185 -8.98 3.27 -4.75
N CYS A 186 -8.73 3.13 -3.46
CA CYS A 186 -8.91 1.89 -2.71
C CYS A 186 -9.68 2.14 -1.40
N LYS A 187 -10.51 1.16 -1.01
CA LYS A 187 -11.21 1.13 0.29
C LYS A 187 -10.43 0.31 1.31
N ILE A 188 -10.29 0.87 2.51
CA ILE A 188 -9.77 0.14 3.67
C ILE A 188 -10.83 -0.79 4.30
N PRO A 189 -10.43 -1.83 5.04
CA PRO A 189 -9.07 -2.21 5.43
C PRO A 189 -8.30 -3.04 4.40
N PHE A 190 -8.96 -3.56 3.35
CA PHE A 190 -8.38 -4.54 2.44
C PHE A 190 -7.91 -3.96 1.10
N GLN A 191 -7.69 -2.64 1.03
CA GLN A 191 -7.28 -1.92 -0.18
C GLN A 191 -8.05 -2.34 -1.44
N LYS A 192 -9.36 -2.55 -1.31
CA LYS A 192 -10.19 -3.00 -2.43
C LYS A 192 -10.33 -1.85 -3.43
N PRO A 193 -9.97 -2.02 -4.71
CA PRO A 193 -10.14 -0.98 -5.71
C PRO A 193 -11.61 -0.56 -5.83
N THR A 194 -11.88 0.74 -5.91
CA THR A 194 -13.23 1.26 -6.17
C THR A 194 -13.58 1.28 -7.66
N GLY A 195 -12.58 1.09 -8.52
CA GLY A 195 -12.68 1.30 -9.96
C GLY A 195 -12.41 2.75 -10.39
N PHE A 196 -12.19 3.67 -9.45
CA PHE A 196 -11.74 5.01 -9.78
C PHE A 196 -10.21 5.05 -9.88
N GLU A 197 -9.73 5.38 -11.07
CA GLU A 197 -8.32 5.47 -11.42
C GLU A 197 -8.12 6.68 -12.33
N PHE A 198 -6.98 7.36 -12.17
CA PHE A 198 -6.58 8.44 -13.06
C PHE A 198 -5.06 8.50 -13.20
N VAL A 199 -4.61 9.19 -14.25
CA VAL A 199 -3.19 9.30 -14.60
C VAL A 199 -2.80 10.77 -14.65
N ILE A 200 -1.67 11.09 -14.00
CA ILE A 200 -0.99 12.38 -14.15
C ILE A 200 0.27 12.15 -14.98
N ASN A 201 0.30 12.72 -16.20
CA ASN A 201 1.49 12.73 -17.04
C ASN A 201 2.47 13.80 -16.55
N LEU A 202 3.75 13.45 -16.46
CA LEU A 202 4.82 14.34 -16.01
C LEU A 202 5.58 14.99 -17.18
N ASP A 203 5.08 14.85 -18.39
CA ASP A 203 5.57 15.54 -19.57
C ASP A 203 5.41 17.06 -19.44
N LYS A 204 6.21 17.83 -20.18
CA LYS A 204 6.15 19.29 -20.15
C LYS A 204 4.86 19.78 -20.78
#